data_AF-A0A7J6ASP7-F1
#
_entry.id   AF-A0A7J6ASP7-F1
#
_cell.length_a   1.000
_cell.length_b   1.000
_cell.length_c   1.000
_cell.angle_alpha   90.00
_cell.angle_beta   90.00
_cell.angle_gamma   90.00
#
_symmetry.space_group_name_H-M   'P 1'
#
loop_
_entity.id
_entity.type
_entity.pdbx_description
1 polymer ?
#
loop_
_entity_poly.entity_id
_entity_poly.type
_entity_poly.pdbx_seq_one_letter_code
_entity_poly.pdbx_strand_id
1 'polypeptide(L)'
;MAACRTLVSRGVLTLGLHYRHVCRSVLVTQSREKKRWMKAYTLLMERKRRLEGLPPPTPRSQQPNWDYHAEVEAFSARLKERFSTDLLKMAFVNPCYVCSEEERRRSLGLDAESTALNLRDNAELQEHGRNFTLGFLTDWCRGSFPSLPEDGVAAIVCHLTGLEVMCYVARNLAVEELAMTAEFPVPDDVLRETFFAVIGALEQSSGSERAGLFIRDFLVTQLIGKDLFDMWKVVNPMGILVEELSRRGASLPEPRLIQSSGASTVLPLYFVGLYCDKKLLAHGPGETLSAAEEEAARVALRKLFGYTENRKPLDFSPKQEQPETSAVKQAVSRG
;
A
#
# COMPACT_ATOMS: atom_id res chain seq x y z
N MET A 1 -1.85 -31.70 -55.40
CA MET A 1 -2.06 -32.82 -56.35
C MET A 1 -3.19 -33.70 -55.83
N ALA A 2 -4.33 -33.73 -56.52
CA ALA A 2 -5.51 -34.48 -56.09
C ALA A 2 -5.32 -35.98 -56.37
N ALA A 3 -5.36 -36.81 -55.31
CA ALA A 3 -5.37 -38.25 -55.47
C ALA A 3 -6.78 -38.70 -55.90
N CYS A 4 -6.97 -38.90 -57.21
CA CYS A 4 -8.19 -39.47 -57.75
C CYS A 4 -8.12 -41.00 -57.58
N ARG A 5 -8.87 -41.56 -56.62
CA ARG A 5 -9.06 -43.01 -56.53
C ARG A 5 -10.35 -43.39 -57.24
N THR A 6 -10.22 -44.08 -58.37
CA THR A 6 -11.32 -44.73 -59.08
C THR A 6 -11.64 -46.06 -58.41
N LEU A 7 -12.82 -46.19 -57.81
CA LEU A 7 -13.36 -47.49 -57.43
C LEU A 7 -14.08 -48.08 -58.64
N VAL A 8 -13.55 -49.18 -59.18
CA VAL A 8 -14.20 -49.97 -60.23
C VAL A 8 -14.93 -51.12 -59.54
N SER A 9 -16.26 -51.10 -59.54
CA SER A 9 -17.07 -52.27 -59.19
C SER A 9 -17.40 -53.05 -60.47
N ARG A 10 -16.96 -54.31 -60.55
CA ARG A 10 -17.43 -55.24 -61.57
C ARG A 10 -18.75 -55.85 -61.08
N GLY A 11 -19.87 -55.32 -61.57
CA GLY A 11 -21.16 -55.98 -61.46
C GLY A 11 -21.25 -57.14 -62.46
N VAL A 12 -21.62 -58.32 -61.96
CA VAL A 12 -21.98 -59.47 -62.78
C VAL A 12 -23.37 -59.20 -63.34
N LEU A 13 -23.50 -59.29 -64.66
CA LEU A 13 -24.68 -59.07 -65.51
C LEU A 13 -24.83 -57.63 -66.06
N THR A 14 -24.77 -57.57 -67.40
CA THR A 14 -24.97 -56.45 -68.33
C THR A 14 -23.77 -55.50 -68.56
N LEU A 15 -23.39 -55.41 -69.84
CA LEU A 15 -22.31 -54.58 -70.39
C LEU A 15 -22.62 -53.08 -70.19
N GLY A 16 -21.93 -52.44 -69.25
CA GLY A 16 -21.93 -50.99 -69.12
C GLY A 16 -21.04 -50.50 -67.97
N LEU A 17 -19.87 -49.94 -68.30
CA LEU A 17 -19.02 -49.25 -67.32
C LEU A 17 -19.70 -47.94 -66.90
N HIS A 18 -20.33 -47.92 -65.72
CA HIS A 18 -20.86 -46.68 -65.13
C HIS A 18 -19.76 -45.96 -64.32
N TYR A 19 -19.18 -44.92 -64.91
CA TYR A 19 -18.30 -43.99 -64.19
C TYR A 19 -19.17 -42.96 -63.45
N ARG A 20 -19.41 -43.16 -62.15
CA ARG A 20 -19.97 -42.12 -61.27
C ARG A 20 -18.85 -41.20 -60.81
N HIS A 21 -18.80 -39.98 -61.36
CA HIS A 21 -18.04 -38.89 -60.77
C HIS A 21 -18.71 -38.48 -59.45
N VAL A 22 -18.25 -39.04 -58.34
CA VAL A 22 -18.58 -38.52 -57.02
C VAL A 22 -17.75 -37.26 -56.82
N CYS A 23 -18.33 -36.12 -57.19
CA CYS A 23 -17.84 -34.83 -56.71
C CYS A 23 -17.89 -34.88 -55.19
N ARG A 24 -16.74 -35.04 -54.53
CA ARG A 24 -16.61 -34.79 -53.10
C ARG A 24 -16.95 -33.31 -52.92
N SER A 25 -18.19 -33.02 -52.55
CA SER A 25 -18.52 -31.76 -51.91
C SER A 25 -17.56 -31.64 -50.73
N VAL A 26 -16.62 -30.70 -50.78
CA VAL A 26 -15.85 -30.33 -49.61
C VAL A 26 -16.87 -29.76 -48.64
N LEU A 27 -17.33 -30.60 -47.71
CA LEU A 27 -18.04 -30.12 -46.53
C LEU A 27 -17.02 -29.26 -45.79
N VAL A 28 -17.07 -27.95 -46.02
CA VAL A 28 -16.46 -26.98 -45.12
C VAL A 28 -17.28 -27.07 -43.84
N THR A 29 -16.93 -28.01 -42.97
CA THR A 29 -17.32 -27.92 -41.57
C THR A 29 -16.65 -26.68 -41.05
N GLN A 30 -17.40 -25.58 -40.94
CA GLN A 30 -17.01 -24.48 -40.06
C GLN A 30 -16.96 -25.05 -38.64
N SER A 31 -15.84 -25.65 -38.25
CA SER A 31 -15.53 -25.81 -36.85
C SER A 31 -15.29 -24.40 -36.34
N ARG A 32 -16.34 -23.76 -35.81
CA ARG A 32 -16.14 -22.58 -34.96
C ARG A 32 -15.23 -23.07 -33.83
N GLU A 33 -13.94 -22.73 -33.91
CA GLU A 33 -12.90 -23.21 -32.97
C GLU A 33 -13.31 -22.95 -31.50
N LYS A 34 -14.12 -21.91 -31.30
CA LYS A 34 -14.74 -21.56 -30.02
C LYS A 34 -16.10 -22.25 -29.89
N LYS A 35 -16.19 -23.26 -29.02
CA LYS A 35 -17.46 -23.89 -28.64
C LYS A 35 -18.39 -22.85 -27.99
N ARG A 36 -19.68 -22.85 -28.37
CA ARG A 36 -20.72 -21.91 -27.84
C ARG A 36 -21.10 -22.20 -26.38
N TRP A 37 -20.75 -23.38 -25.86
CA TRP A 37 -21.03 -23.79 -24.49
C TRP A 37 -20.08 -23.09 -23.51
N MET A 38 -20.65 -22.37 -22.53
CA MET A 38 -19.90 -21.55 -21.58
C MET A 38 -18.77 -22.30 -20.88
N LYS A 39 -19.02 -23.52 -20.38
CA LYS A 39 -18.01 -24.36 -19.72
C LYS A 39 -16.83 -24.72 -20.63
N ALA A 40 -17.11 -25.04 -21.89
CA ALA A 40 -16.05 -25.38 -22.83
C ALA A 40 -15.26 -24.14 -23.26
N TYR A 41 -15.93 -22.98 -23.34
CA TYR A 41 -15.31 -21.70 -23.62
C TYR A 41 -14.40 -21.23 -22.47
N THR A 42 -14.85 -21.31 -21.21
CA THR A 42 -14.05 -20.92 -20.05
C THR A 42 -12.80 -21.78 -19.92
N LEU A 43 -12.91 -23.11 -20.06
CA LEU A 43 -11.77 -24.02 -20.04
C LEU A 43 -10.76 -23.72 -21.16
N LEU A 44 -11.23 -23.34 -22.35
CA LEU A 44 -10.38 -22.92 -23.46
C LEU A 44 -9.65 -21.62 -23.12
N MET A 45 -10.36 -20.63 -22.57
CA MET A 45 -9.76 -19.34 -22.18
C MET A 45 -8.75 -19.49 -21.03
N GLU A 46 -9.03 -20.35 -20.05
CA GLU A 46 -8.06 -20.71 -19.02
C GLU A 46 -6.80 -21.35 -19.61
N ARG A 47 -6.97 -22.27 -20.58
CA ARG A 47 -5.84 -22.89 -21.28
C ARG A 47 -5.02 -21.86 -22.06
N LYS A 48 -5.68 -20.93 -22.74
CA LYS A 48 -5.00 -19.82 -23.42
C LYS A 48 -4.23 -18.94 -22.44
N ARG A 49 -4.86 -18.54 -21.33
CA ARG A 49 -4.19 -17.78 -20.26
C ARG A 49 -2.95 -18.50 -19.72
N ARG A 50 -2.97 -19.83 -19.61
CA ARG A 50 -1.79 -20.61 -19.19
C ARG A 50 -0.67 -20.65 -20.24
N LEU A 51 -1.01 -20.58 -21.53
CA LEU A 51 -0.04 -20.66 -22.63
C LEU A 51 0.52 -19.29 -23.01
N GLU A 52 -0.36 -18.28 -23.12
CA GLU A 52 -0.05 -16.92 -23.59
C GLU A 52 0.39 -16.01 -22.41
N GLY A 53 0.15 -16.42 -21.16
CA GLY A 53 0.40 -15.61 -19.98
C GLY A 53 -0.78 -14.70 -19.62
N LEU A 54 -0.60 -13.91 -18.57
CA LEU A 54 -1.58 -12.90 -18.19
C LEU A 54 -1.44 -11.68 -19.13
N PRO A 55 -2.56 -11.12 -19.63
CA PRO A 55 -2.50 -9.85 -20.35
C PRO A 55 -1.97 -8.75 -19.41
N PRO A 56 -1.43 -7.65 -19.96
CA PRO A 56 -1.07 -6.50 -19.15
C PRO A 56 -2.29 -6.04 -18.34
N PRO A 57 -2.09 -5.61 -17.08
CA PRO A 57 -3.19 -5.20 -16.24
C PRO A 57 -3.83 -3.96 -16.88
N THR A 58 -5.16 -3.91 -16.90
CA THR A 58 -5.94 -2.77 -17.39
C THR A 58 -6.65 -2.10 -16.22
N PRO A 59 -6.81 -0.77 -16.23
CA PRO A 59 -7.54 -0.05 -15.19
C PRO A 59 -8.91 -0.67 -14.93
N ARG A 60 -9.33 -0.74 -13.67
CA ARG A 60 -10.64 -1.27 -13.29
C ARG A 60 -11.79 -0.50 -13.93
N SER A 61 -11.60 0.81 -14.14
CA SER A 61 -12.55 1.71 -14.80
C SER A 61 -12.85 1.36 -16.26
N GLN A 62 -11.94 0.67 -16.96
CA GLN A 62 -12.14 0.22 -18.34
C GLN A 62 -12.89 -1.12 -18.43
N GLN A 63 -13.02 -1.84 -17.31
CA GLN A 63 -13.73 -3.11 -17.26
C GLN A 63 -15.24 -2.87 -17.19
N PRO A 64 -16.08 -3.82 -17.67
CA PRO A 64 -17.53 -3.69 -17.57
C PRO A 64 -17.99 -3.61 -16.11
N ASN A 65 -19.21 -3.10 -15.90
CA ASN A 65 -19.83 -2.93 -14.58
C ASN A 65 -19.00 -2.01 -13.67
N TRP A 66 -18.79 -0.78 -14.11
CA TRP A 66 -18.11 0.26 -13.35
C TRP A 66 -18.94 1.54 -13.39
N ASP A 67 -19.25 2.09 -12.21
CA ASP A 67 -19.89 3.40 -12.06
C ASP A 67 -19.07 4.23 -11.07
N TYR A 68 -18.37 5.23 -11.60
CA TYR A 68 -17.44 6.03 -10.80
C TYR A 68 -18.14 6.75 -9.63
N HIS A 69 -19.38 7.23 -9.82
CA HIS A 69 -20.05 7.97 -8.75
C HIS A 69 -20.43 7.06 -7.59
N ALA A 70 -21.00 5.90 -7.89
CA ALA A 70 -21.39 4.91 -6.90
C ALA A 70 -20.17 4.34 -6.14
N GLU A 71 -19.05 4.12 -6.84
CA GLU A 71 -17.82 3.61 -6.23
C GLU A 71 -17.19 4.63 -5.26
N VAL A 72 -17.22 5.92 -5.59
CA VAL A 72 -16.76 6.99 -4.69
C VAL A 72 -17.63 7.11 -3.44
N GLU A 73 -18.96 6.97 -3.58
CA GLU A 73 -19.86 6.96 -2.42
C GLU A 73 -19.67 5.70 -1.55
N ALA A 74 -19.49 4.54 -2.19
CA ALA A 74 -19.20 3.29 -1.51
C ALA A 74 -17.88 3.34 -0.75
N PHE A 75 -16.85 4.01 -1.31
CA PHE A 75 -15.56 4.23 -0.65
C PHE A 75 -15.75 4.96 0.69
N SER A 76 -16.49 6.07 0.68
CA SER A 76 -16.83 6.87 1.86
C SER A 76 -17.57 6.04 2.91
N ALA A 77 -18.64 5.35 2.49
CA ALA A 77 -19.47 4.54 3.37
C ALA A 77 -18.70 3.35 4.00
N ARG A 78 -17.81 2.71 3.24
CA ARG A 78 -16.97 1.59 3.69
C ARG A 78 -16.03 2.00 4.81
N LEU A 79 -15.43 3.19 4.72
CA LEU A 79 -14.54 3.74 5.75
C LEU A 79 -15.31 4.27 6.97
N LYS A 80 -16.64 4.39 6.87
CA LYS A 80 -17.51 5.02 7.88
C LYS A 80 -17.14 6.48 8.16
N GLU A 81 -16.60 7.16 7.16
CA GLU A 81 -16.30 8.60 7.23
C GLU A 81 -17.28 9.40 6.37
N ARG A 82 -17.34 10.72 6.59
CA ARG A 82 -18.25 11.63 5.88
C ARG A 82 -17.47 12.56 4.97
N PHE A 83 -17.13 12.06 3.78
CA PHE A 83 -16.50 12.87 2.74
C PHE A 83 -17.50 13.76 2.02
N SER A 84 -17.06 14.95 1.61
CA SER A 84 -17.74 15.68 0.54
C SER A 84 -17.39 15.03 -0.80
N THR A 85 -18.43 14.63 -1.54
CA THR A 85 -18.27 13.88 -2.80
C THR A 85 -17.46 14.65 -3.82
N ASP A 86 -17.61 15.98 -3.89
CA ASP A 86 -16.88 16.81 -4.84
C ASP A 86 -15.40 16.90 -4.50
N LEU A 87 -15.02 17.11 -3.23
CA LEU A 87 -13.61 17.13 -2.83
C LEU A 87 -12.95 15.77 -3.01
N LEU A 88 -13.69 14.69 -2.71
CA LEU A 88 -13.17 13.34 -2.89
C LEU A 88 -12.96 13.01 -4.37
N LYS A 89 -13.88 13.43 -5.25
CA LYS A 89 -13.69 13.31 -6.71
C LYS A 89 -12.48 14.10 -7.17
N MET A 90 -12.26 15.32 -6.67
CA MET A 90 -11.06 16.11 -6.98
C MET A 90 -9.78 15.42 -6.47
N ALA A 91 -9.80 14.83 -5.27
CA ALA A 91 -8.62 14.18 -4.69
C ALA A 91 -8.06 13.03 -5.55
N PHE A 92 -8.94 12.32 -6.27
CA PHE A 92 -8.56 11.23 -7.18
C PHE A 92 -8.05 11.71 -8.55
N VAL A 93 -8.20 13.00 -8.90
CA VAL A 93 -7.76 13.55 -10.18
C VAL A 93 -6.31 14.02 -10.08
N ASN A 94 -5.40 13.31 -10.75
CA ASN A 94 -3.99 13.68 -10.78
C ASN A 94 -3.66 14.63 -11.94
N PRO A 95 -2.63 15.49 -11.79
CA PRO A 95 -2.20 16.39 -12.85
C PRO A 95 -1.79 15.65 -14.12
N CYS A 96 -1.14 14.48 -13.98
CA CYS A 96 -0.76 13.65 -15.12
C CYS A 96 -1.96 13.20 -15.97
N TYR A 97 -3.10 12.92 -15.33
CA TYR A 97 -4.33 12.56 -16.02
C TYR A 97 -4.91 13.75 -16.77
N VAL A 98 -4.96 14.92 -16.15
CA VAL A 98 -5.46 16.16 -16.79
C VAL A 98 -4.64 16.49 -18.03
N CYS A 99 -3.30 16.44 -17.94
CA CYS A 99 -2.43 16.64 -19.10
C CYS A 99 -2.72 15.63 -20.22
N SER A 100 -2.83 14.34 -19.90
CA SER A 100 -3.09 13.30 -20.91
C SER A 100 -4.45 13.46 -21.60
N GLU A 101 -5.47 13.93 -20.88
CA GLU A 101 -6.80 14.18 -21.43
C GLU A 101 -6.83 15.45 -22.29
N GLU A 102 -6.08 16.50 -21.93
CA GLU A 102 -5.88 17.67 -22.79
C GLU A 102 -5.22 17.30 -24.11
N GLU A 103 -4.13 16.53 -24.06
CA GLU A 103 -3.43 16.05 -25.26
C GLU A 103 -4.35 15.19 -26.13
N ARG A 104 -5.14 14.31 -25.52
CA ARG A 104 -6.14 13.51 -26.22
C ARG A 104 -7.19 14.37 -26.91
N ARG A 105 -7.72 15.41 -26.25
CA ARG A 105 -8.68 16.36 -26.86
C ARG A 105 -8.07 17.12 -28.03
N ARG A 106 -6.83 17.59 -27.88
CA ARG A 106 -6.06 18.25 -28.96
C ARG A 106 -5.87 17.33 -30.15
N SER A 107 -5.53 16.06 -29.91
CA SER A 107 -5.35 15.06 -30.99
C SER A 107 -6.63 14.77 -31.77
N LEU A 108 -7.80 14.93 -31.14
CA LEU A 108 -9.11 14.74 -31.75
C LEU A 108 -9.65 16.01 -32.44
N GLY A 109 -8.92 17.13 -32.36
CA GLY A 109 -9.31 18.39 -33.00
C GLY A 109 -10.51 19.09 -32.35
N LEU A 110 -10.73 18.89 -31.04
CA LEU A 110 -11.78 19.58 -30.30
C LEU A 110 -11.35 21.01 -29.97
N ASP A 111 -12.26 21.98 -30.15
CA ASP A 111 -12.00 23.39 -29.86
C ASP A 111 -11.79 23.60 -28.34
N ALA A 112 -10.66 24.24 -27.99
CA ALA A 112 -10.24 24.43 -26.60
C ALA A 112 -11.23 25.30 -25.78
N GLU A 113 -11.97 26.19 -26.44
CA GLU A 113 -12.86 27.15 -25.78
C GLU A 113 -14.26 26.58 -25.47
N SER A 114 -14.80 25.72 -26.34
CA SER A 114 -16.14 25.13 -26.15
C SER A 114 -16.11 23.86 -25.28
N THR A 115 -14.95 23.21 -25.16
CA THR A 115 -14.74 21.96 -24.42
C THR A 115 -13.65 22.07 -23.35
N ALA A 116 -13.58 23.20 -22.65
CA ALA A 116 -12.65 23.38 -21.54
C ALA A 116 -12.83 22.26 -20.49
N LEU A 117 -11.71 21.67 -20.06
CA LEU A 117 -11.68 20.69 -18.96
C LEU A 117 -11.92 21.42 -17.65
N ASN A 118 -13.14 21.36 -17.11
CA ASN A 118 -13.45 21.86 -15.77
C ASN A 118 -13.05 20.85 -14.68
N LEU A 119 -11.87 20.24 -14.81
CA LEU A 119 -11.27 19.38 -13.78
C LEU A 119 -10.21 20.18 -13.04
N ARG A 120 -10.26 20.13 -11.71
CA ARG A 120 -9.23 20.72 -10.85
C ARG A 120 -8.26 19.63 -10.43
N ASP A 121 -6.99 19.98 -10.40
CA ASP A 121 -5.93 19.09 -9.94
C ASP A 121 -5.98 18.92 -8.42
N ASN A 122 -5.49 17.78 -7.95
CA ASN A 122 -5.42 17.46 -6.52
C ASN A 122 -4.24 18.10 -5.79
N ALA A 123 -3.34 18.85 -6.44
CA ALA A 123 -2.09 19.36 -5.87
C ALA A 123 -2.27 20.12 -4.54
N GLU A 124 -3.27 21.02 -4.45
CA GLU A 124 -3.55 21.77 -3.21
C GLU A 124 -3.96 20.84 -2.05
N LEU A 125 -4.79 19.82 -2.35
CA LEU A 125 -5.21 18.83 -1.36
C LEU A 125 -4.06 17.91 -0.94
N GLN A 126 -3.15 17.60 -1.86
CA GLN A 126 -1.95 16.82 -1.58
C GLN A 126 -1.05 17.54 -0.58
N GLU A 127 -0.74 18.82 -0.81
CA GLU A 127 0.10 19.61 0.09
C GLU A 127 -0.54 19.76 1.47
N HIS A 128 -1.85 20.03 1.51
CA HIS A 128 -2.58 20.15 2.76
C HIS A 128 -2.58 18.83 3.55
N GLY A 129 -2.95 17.72 2.91
CA GLY A 129 -2.98 16.41 3.53
C GLY A 129 -1.59 15.93 3.97
N ARG A 130 -0.54 16.25 3.21
CA ARG A 130 0.86 15.96 3.59
C ARG A 130 1.25 16.71 4.86
N ASN A 131 1.03 18.02 4.90
CA ASN A 131 1.39 18.85 6.06
C ASN A 131 0.61 18.41 7.31
N PHE A 132 -0.68 18.15 7.18
CA PHE A 132 -1.52 17.63 8.26
C PHE A 132 -1.03 16.27 8.76
N THR A 133 -0.75 15.33 7.85
CA THR A 133 -0.29 13.99 8.21
C THR A 133 1.05 14.04 8.95
N LEU A 134 1.99 14.85 8.46
CA LEU A 134 3.30 15.04 9.11
C LEU A 134 3.13 15.65 10.51
N GLY A 135 2.36 16.73 10.64
CA GLY A 135 2.07 17.37 11.93
C GLY A 135 1.46 16.38 12.92
N PHE A 136 0.36 15.73 12.53
CA PHE A 136 -0.34 14.77 13.37
C PHE A 136 0.56 13.60 13.81
N LEU A 137 1.33 13.00 12.90
CA LEU A 137 2.20 11.89 13.24
C LEU A 137 3.36 12.32 14.16
N THR A 138 3.93 13.51 13.97
CA THR A 138 4.97 14.03 14.87
C THR A 138 4.43 14.25 16.28
N ASP A 139 3.26 14.87 16.42
CA ASP A 139 2.62 15.10 17.72
C ASP A 139 2.21 13.78 18.38
N TRP A 140 1.69 12.83 17.59
CA TRP A 140 1.35 11.50 18.07
C TRP A 140 2.59 10.72 18.57
N CYS A 141 3.72 10.81 17.87
CA CYS A 141 4.97 10.18 18.27
C CYS A 141 5.51 10.79 19.57
N ARG A 142 5.50 12.13 19.69
CA ARG A 142 5.92 12.83 20.93
C ARG A 142 5.04 12.47 22.12
N GLY A 143 3.72 12.37 21.91
CA GLY A 143 2.78 11.96 22.95
C GLY A 143 2.94 10.50 23.38
N SER A 144 3.23 9.61 22.43
CA SER A 144 3.35 8.17 22.69
C SER A 144 4.72 7.75 23.23
N PHE A 145 5.78 8.41 22.76
CA PHE A 145 7.18 8.10 23.10
C PHE A 145 7.93 9.36 23.53
N PRO A 146 7.69 9.88 24.75
CA PRO A 146 8.27 11.15 25.20
C PRO A 146 9.79 11.12 25.39
N SER A 147 10.40 9.93 25.50
CA SER A 147 11.84 9.77 25.66
C SER A 147 12.60 9.55 24.35
N LEU A 148 11.90 9.53 23.21
CA LEU A 148 12.50 9.35 21.90
C LEU A 148 13.08 10.70 21.39
N PRO A 149 14.31 10.72 20.83
CA PRO A 149 14.89 11.92 20.26
C PRO A 149 14.16 12.33 18.97
N GLU A 150 14.30 13.61 18.57
CA GLU A 150 13.67 14.15 17.35
C GLU A 150 14.10 13.38 16.09
N ASP A 151 15.35 12.92 16.01
CA ASP A 151 15.83 12.09 14.89
C ASP A 151 15.07 10.76 14.79
N GLY A 152 14.76 10.15 15.93
CA GLY A 152 13.96 8.92 16.00
C GLY A 152 12.50 9.17 15.62
N VAL A 153 11.92 10.28 16.08
CA VAL A 153 10.56 10.71 15.68
C VAL A 153 10.50 10.93 14.17
N ALA A 154 11.44 11.68 13.61
CA ALA A 154 11.53 11.92 12.17
C ALA A 154 11.68 10.61 11.38
N ALA A 155 12.48 9.66 11.85
CA ALA A 155 12.62 8.37 11.20
C ALA A 155 11.31 7.56 11.16
N ILE A 156 10.54 7.53 12.26
CA ILE A 156 9.24 6.86 12.31
C ILE A 156 8.25 7.54 11.35
N VAL A 157 8.18 8.87 11.38
CA VAL A 157 7.28 9.64 10.50
C VAL A 157 7.65 9.44 9.03
N CYS A 158 8.93 9.47 8.69
CA CYS A 158 9.43 9.18 7.34
C CYS A 158 9.12 7.76 6.89
N HIS A 159 9.19 6.76 7.77
CA HIS A 159 8.81 5.39 7.45
C HIS A 159 7.31 5.28 7.15
N LEU A 160 6.46 5.84 8.01
CA LEU A 160 5.00 5.82 7.82
C LEU A 160 4.54 6.57 6.58
N THR A 161 5.18 7.69 6.26
CA THR A 161 4.91 8.49 5.06
C THR A 161 5.71 8.02 3.84
N GLY A 162 6.47 6.94 3.98
CA GLY A 162 7.25 6.33 2.92
C GLY A 162 6.38 5.71 1.83
N LEU A 163 6.97 5.55 0.64
CA LEU A 163 6.28 4.98 -0.53
C LEU A 163 5.70 3.59 -0.25
N GLU A 164 6.48 2.72 0.38
CA GLU A 164 6.07 1.34 0.65
C GLU A 164 4.80 1.25 1.50
N VAL A 165 4.76 1.96 2.63
CA VAL A 165 3.65 1.92 3.58
C VAL A 165 2.41 2.60 2.98
N MET A 166 2.58 3.80 2.40
CA MET A 166 1.47 4.57 1.84
C MET A 166 0.83 3.86 0.65
N CYS A 167 1.64 3.32 -0.27
CA CYS A 167 1.13 2.58 -1.42
C CYS A 167 0.46 1.26 -0.97
N TYR A 168 1.03 0.56 0.00
CA TYR A 168 0.42 -0.65 0.55
C TYR A 168 -0.97 -0.38 1.13
N VAL A 169 -1.11 0.67 1.95
CA VAL A 169 -2.41 1.07 2.51
C VAL A 169 -3.37 1.51 1.40
N ALA A 170 -2.91 2.34 0.45
CA ALA A 170 -3.73 2.83 -0.66
C ALA A 170 -4.28 1.67 -1.53
N ARG A 171 -3.45 0.68 -1.87
CA ARG A 171 -3.86 -0.53 -2.61
C ARG A 171 -4.91 -1.34 -1.86
N ASN A 172 -4.69 -1.58 -0.57
CA ASN A 172 -5.65 -2.34 0.26
C ASN A 172 -6.97 -1.58 0.49
N LEU A 173 -6.93 -0.25 0.42
CA LEU A 173 -8.12 0.59 0.42
C LEU A 173 -8.73 0.81 -0.97
N ALA A 174 -8.25 0.13 -2.01
CA ALA A 174 -8.73 0.29 -3.39
C ALA A 174 -8.66 1.74 -3.92
N VAL A 175 -7.73 2.55 -3.41
CA VAL A 175 -7.47 3.92 -3.90
C VAL A 175 -6.91 3.87 -5.33
N GLU A 176 -6.10 2.86 -5.63
CA GLU A 176 -5.54 2.63 -6.98
C GLU A 176 -6.63 2.47 -8.05
N GLU A 177 -7.78 1.88 -7.71
CA GLU A 177 -8.88 1.67 -8.66
C GLU A 177 -9.68 2.95 -8.97
N LEU A 178 -9.69 3.89 -8.02
CA LEU A 178 -10.40 5.18 -8.13
C LEU A 178 -9.51 6.30 -8.66
N ALA A 179 -8.20 6.19 -8.49
CA ALA A 179 -7.24 7.18 -8.95
C ALA A 179 -7.30 7.33 -10.48
N MET A 180 -7.48 8.58 -10.95
CA MET A 180 -7.39 8.91 -12.36
C MET A 180 -5.93 9.24 -12.69
N THR A 181 -5.29 8.38 -13.47
CA THR A 181 -3.87 8.50 -13.88
C THR A 181 -3.72 8.27 -15.38
N ALA A 182 -2.64 8.79 -15.96
CA ALA A 182 -2.33 8.60 -17.39
C ALA A 182 -1.83 7.17 -17.69
N GLU A 183 -1.02 6.62 -16.79
CA GLU A 183 -0.39 5.30 -16.94
C GLU A 183 -0.97 4.29 -15.94
N PHE A 184 -0.96 3.01 -16.32
CA PHE A 184 -1.40 1.90 -15.47
C PHE A 184 -0.45 0.69 -15.65
N PRO A 185 0.06 0.07 -14.58
CA PRO A 185 -0.23 0.29 -13.15
C PRO A 185 0.17 1.67 -12.66
N VAL A 186 -0.48 2.15 -11.59
CA VAL A 186 -0.24 3.50 -11.07
C VAL A 186 1.17 3.56 -10.47
N PRO A 187 2.02 4.53 -10.88
CA PRO A 187 3.33 4.70 -10.27
C PRO A 187 3.21 5.05 -8.78
N ASP A 188 4.09 4.47 -7.96
CA ASP A 188 4.02 4.55 -6.49
C ASP A 188 4.05 6.00 -5.97
N ASP A 189 4.80 6.90 -6.62
CA ASP A 189 4.85 8.32 -6.25
C ASP A 189 3.47 8.99 -6.37
N VAL A 190 2.79 8.77 -7.49
CA VAL A 190 1.44 9.31 -7.75
C VAL A 190 0.42 8.67 -6.82
N LEU A 191 0.54 7.38 -6.54
CA LEU A 191 -0.37 6.71 -5.61
C LEU A 191 -0.23 7.27 -4.18
N ARG A 192 1.00 7.51 -3.71
CA ARG A 192 1.24 8.18 -2.41
C ARG A 192 0.64 9.58 -2.39
N GLU A 193 0.85 10.35 -3.46
CA GLU A 193 0.31 11.71 -3.60
C GLU A 193 -1.22 11.72 -3.58
N THR A 194 -1.88 10.85 -4.36
CA THR A 194 -3.35 10.70 -4.30
C THR A 194 -3.83 10.37 -2.89
N PHE A 195 -3.13 9.50 -2.17
CA PHE A 195 -3.52 9.14 -0.81
C PHE A 195 -3.40 10.32 0.16
N PHE A 196 -2.37 11.17 0.02
CA PHE A 196 -2.31 12.45 0.74
C PHE A 196 -3.47 13.37 0.38
N ALA A 197 -3.84 13.47 -0.90
CA ALA A 197 -5.00 14.26 -1.31
C ALA A 197 -6.31 13.77 -0.67
N VAL A 198 -6.49 12.45 -0.55
CA VAL A 198 -7.66 11.86 0.13
C VAL A 198 -7.70 12.23 1.61
N ILE A 199 -6.54 12.24 2.29
CA ILE A 199 -6.45 12.70 3.69
C ILE A 199 -6.77 14.21 3.78
N GLY A 200 -6.26 15.03 2.86
CA GLY A 200 -6.59 16.47 2.81
C GLY A 200 -8.08 16.72 2.56
N ALA A 201 -8.71 15.93 1.68
CA ALA A 201 -10.15 15.99 1.45
C ALA A 201 -10.96 15.55 2.69
N LEU A 202 -10.46 14.57 3.45
CA LEU A 202 -11.09 14.14 4.70
C LEU A 202 -11.01 15.23 5.77
N GLU A 203 -9.84 15.88 5.91
CA GLU A 203 -9.65 16.96 6.87
C GLU A 203 -10.60 18.13 6.59
N GLN A 204 -10.71 18.56 5.33
CA GLN A 204 -11.58 19.67 4.93
C GLN A 204 -13.08 19.35 5.07
N SER A 205 -13.47 18.07 4.99
CA SER A 205 -14.87 17.65 5.05
C SER A 205 -15.35 17.30 6.46
N SER A 206 -14.59 16.47 7.18
CA SER A 206 -14.95 15.92 8.48
C SER A 206 -14.20 16.55 9.67
N GLY A 207 -13.21 17.41 9.41
CA GLY A 207 -12.40 18.08 10.43
C GLY A 207 -11.16 17.29 10.86
N SER A 208 -10.26 17.99 11.55
CA SER A 208 -8.95 17.48 11.96
C SER A 208 -9.02 16.31 12.96
N GLU A 209 -9.99 16.29 13.87
CA GLU A 209 -10.12 15.20 14.85
C GLU A 209 -10.42 13.86 14.19
N ARG A 210 -11.36 13.85 13.23
CA ARG A 210 -11.74 12.65 12.46
C ARG A 210 -10.61 12.21 11.53
N ALA A 211 -9.99 13.15 10.83
CA ALA A 211 -8.83 12.85 9.99
C ALA A 211 -7.64 12.28 10.79
N GLY A 212 -7.42 12.77 12.02
CA GLY A 212 -6.41 12.21 12.93
C GLY A 212 -6.73 10.77 13.36
N LEU A 213 -8.00 10.45 13.64
CA LEU A 213 -8.41 9.06 13.93
C LEU A 213 -8.21 8.15 12.71
N PHE A 214 -8.51 8.63 11.50
CA PHE A 214 -8.24 7.90 10.27
C PHE A 214 -6.74 7.58 10.12
N ILE A 215 -5.86 8.57 10.32
CA ILE A 215 -4.41 8.36 10.27
C ILE A 215 -3.96 7.36 11.34
N ARG A 216 -4.48 7.47 12.56
CA ARG A 216 -4.19 6.53 13.64
C ARG A 216 -4.59 5.10 13.28
N ASP A 217 -5.77 4.91 12.69
CA ASP A 217 -6.32 3.58 12.47
C ASP A 217 -5.70 2.89 11.24
N PHE A 218 -5.28 3.65 10.22
CA PHE A 218 -4.73 3.08 8.98
C PHE A 218 -3.20 3.15 8.86
N LEU A 219 -2.56 4.24 9.31
CA LEU A 219 -1.10 4.41 9.20
C LEU A 219 -0.37 3.94 10.46
N VAL A 220 -0.80 4.38 11.64
CA VAL A 220 -0.12 4.00 12.89
C VAL A 220 -0.20 2.49 13.15
N THR A 221 -1.26 1.81 12.68
CA THR A 221 -1.37 0.35 12.76
C THR A 221 -0.29 -0.39 11.97
N GLN A 222 0.33 0.24 10.97
CA GLN A 222 1.46 -0.33 10.22
C GLN A 222 2.76 -0.40 11.05
N LEU A 223 2.82 0.28 12.21
CA LEU A 223 3.93 0.17 13.16
C LEU A 223 3.87 -1.12 14.00
N ILE A 224 2.73 -1.82 14.00
CA ILE A 224 2.56 -3.01 14.85
C ILE A 224 3.50 -4.11 14.34
N GLY A 225 4.37 -4.59 15.22
CA GLY A 225 5.35 -5.64 14.91
C GLY A 225 6.59 -5.16 14.18
N LYS A 226 6.78 -3.85 13.98
CA LYS A 226 8.03 -3.27 13.46
C LYS A 226 8.94 -2.87 14.61
N ASP A 227 10.24 -3.14 14.46
CA ASP A 227 11.23 -2.65 15.41
C ASP A 227 11.68 -1.22 15.08
N LEU A 228 12.14 -0.49 16.10
CA LEU A 228 12.59 0.89 15.96
C LEU A 228 13.75 1.01 14.96
N PHE A 229 14.73 0.11 15.04
CA PHE A 229 15.94 0.18 14.22
C PHE A 229 15.79 -0.40 12.81
N ASP A 230 14.68 -1.08 12.52
CA ASP A 230 14.30 -1.43 11.14
C ASP A 230 13.88 -0.18 10.37
N MET A 231 13.17 0.74 11.05
CA MET A 231 12.73 2.02 10.51
C MET A 231 13.84 3.07 10.56
N TRP A 232 14.54 3.13 11.70
CA TRP A 232 15.64 4.05 11.93
C TRP A 232 16.99 3.35 11.77
N LYS A 233 17.56 3.42 10.56
CA LYS A 233 18.86 2.81 10.24
C LYS A 233 20.01 3.56 10.93
N VAL A 234 20.35 3.12 12.13
CA VAL A 234 21.47 3.65 12.91
C VAL A 234 22.78 2.95 12.53
N VAL A 235 23.81 3.75 12.19
CA VAL A 235 25.15 3.25 11.83
C VAL A 235 25.99 2.93 13.06
N ASN A 236 25.99 3.78 14.09
CA ASN A 236 26.78 3.58 15.31
C ASN A 236 25.88 3.64 16.57
N PRO A 237 25.28 2.50 17.00
CA PRO A 237 24.38 2.49 18.15
C PRO A 237 25.09 2.75 19.48
N MET A 238 26.36 2.34 19.62
CA MET A 238 27.15 2.62 20.83
C MET A 238 27.43 4.11 21.00
N GLY A 239 27.72 4.83 19.92
CA GLY A 239 27.91 6.29 19.95
C GLY A 239 26.66 7.02 20.44
N ILE A 240 25.50 6.70 19.86
CA ILE A 240 24.21 7.28 20.29
C ILE A 240 23.92 6.93 21.75
N LEU A 241 24.21 5.70 22.18
CA LEU A 241 24.01 5.31 23.57
C LEU A 241 24.86 6.14 24.55
N VAL A 242 26.12 6.39 24.22
CA VAL A 242 27.02 7.24 25.01
C VAL A 242 26.51 8.69 25.07
N GLU A 243 26.02 9.22 23.95
CA GLU A 243 25.42 10.56 23.89
C GLU A 243 24.15 10.65 24.75
N GLU A 244 23.26 9.65 24.68
CA GLU A 244 22.03 9.61 25.48
C GLU A 244 22.32 9.43 26.97
N LEU A 245 23.29 8.59 27.34
CA LEU A 245 23.70 8.41 28.74
C LEU A 245 24.35 9.67 29.30
N SER A 246 25.21 10.33 28.53
CA SER A 246 25.86 11.59 28.96
C SER A 246 24.83 12.72 29.13
N ARG A 247 23.83 12.82 28.24
CA ARG A 247 22.71 13.77 28.38
C ARG A 247 21.90 13.54 29.66
N ARG A 248 21.76 12.30 30.09
CA ARG A 248 21.05 11.90 31.32
C ARG A 248 21.93 11.95 32.58
N GLY A 249 23.21 12.30 32.45
CA GLY A 249 24.18 12.34 33.55
C GLY A 249 24.57 10.95 34.10
N ALA A 250 24.42 9.89 33.30
CA ALA A 250 24.81 8.54 33.68
C ALA A 250 26.28 8.27 33.34
N SER A 251 26.89 7.29 34.03
CA SER A 251 28.23 6.81 33.73
C SER A 251 28.30 6.15 32.34
N LEU A 252 29.50 6.14 31.76
CA LEU A 252 29.74 5.50 30.46
C LEU A 252 29.51 3.98 30.55
N PRO A 253 28.94 3.36 29.50
CA PRO A 253 28.68 1.93 29.48
C PRO A 253 29.98 1.14 29.27
N GLU A 254 30.22 0.14 30.12
CA GLU A 254 31.28 -0.83 29.99
C GLU A 254 30.75 -2.15 29.37
N PRO A 255 31.19 -2.55 28.17
CA PRO A 255 30.85 -3.85 27.61
C PRO A 255 31.64 -4.97 28.29
N ARG A 256 30.94 -6.04 28.68
CA ARG A 256 31.52 -7.25 29.29
C ARG A 256 30.89 -8.49 28.68
N LEU A 257 31.72 -9.50 28.40
CA LEU A 257 31.22 -10.81 27.97
C LEU A 257 30.55 -11.52 29.16
N ILE A 258 29.27 -11.88 29.01
CA ILE A 258 28.52 -12.61 30.03
C ILE A 258 28.64 -14.12 29.76
N GLN A 259 28.39 -14.54 28.53
CA GLN A 259 28.42 -15.95 28.12
C GLN A 259 29.00 -16.08 26.70
N SER A 260 29.61 -17.24 26.43
CA SER A 260 30.03 -17.63 25.09
C SER A 260 29.76 -19.11 24.89
N SER A 261 29.30 -19.47 23.69
CA SER A 261 29.06 -20.85 23.28
C SER A 261 29.69 -21.08 21.91
N GLY A 262 30.39 -22.20 21.75
CA GLY A 262 30.98 -22.59 20.47
C GLY A 262 32.01 -21.59 19.92
N ALA A 263 32.78 -20.91 20.78
CA ALA A 263 33.73 -19.86 20.37
C ALA A 263 34.79 -20.31 19.34
N SER A 264 35.08 -21.61 19.26
CA SER A 264 36.00 -22.21 18.28
C SER A 264 35.30 -22.84 17.06
N THR A 265 33.97 -22.76 16.98
CA THR A 265 33.17 -23.32 15.90
C THR A 265 32.88 -22.28 14.82
N VAL A 266 32.32 -22.72 13.68
CA VAL A 266 31.91 -21.82 12.59
C VAL A 266 30.71 -20.94 12.99
N LEU A 267 29.90 -21.38 13.96
CA LEU A 267 28.70 -20.69 14.41
C LEU A 267 28.80 -20.37 15.91
N PRO A 268 29.73 -19.48 16.30
CA PRO A 268 29.85 -19.05 17.69
C PRO A 268 28.66 -18.17 18.09
N LEU A 269 28.33 -18.18 19.38
CA LEU A 269 27.30 -17.33 19.97
C LEU A 269 27.87 -16.64 21.21
N TYR A 270 27.91 -15.31 21.19
CA TYR A 270 28.37 -14.48 22.29
C TYR A 270 27.21 -13.69 22.89
N PHE A 271 27.19 -13.56 24.21
CA PHE A 271 26.29 -12.66 24.93
C PHE A 271 27.13 -11.57 25.59
N VAL A 272 26.98 -10.33 25.11
CA VAL A 272 27.64 -9.15 25.66
C VAL A 272 26.64 -8.36 26.50
N GLY A 273 27.05 -7.97 27.70
CA GLY A 273 26.31 -7.10 28.61
C GLY A 273 26.94 -5.72 28.69
N LEU A 274 26.10 -4.69 28.72
CA LEU A 274 26.49 -3.31 28.97
C LEU A 274 26.22 -2.96 30.43
N TYR A 275 27.26 -2.54 31.15
CA TYR A 275 27.19 -2.17 32.56
C TYR A 275 27.45 -0.69 32.77
N CYS A 276 26.63 -0.02 33.57
CA CYS A 276 26.90 1.33 34.08
C CYS A 276 26.94 1.26 35.62
N ASP A 277 28.01 1.77 36.24
CA ASP A 277 28.23 1.68 37.70
C ASP A 277 28.01 0.28 38.28
N LYS A 278 28.52 -0.75 37.58
CA LYS A 278 28.37 -2.18 37.92
C LYS A 278 26.92 -2.69 37.88
N LYS A 279 25.98 -1.94 37.32
CA LYS A 279 24.58 -2.36 37.08
C LYS A 279 24.40 -2.71 35.61
N LEU A 280 23.82 -3.88 35.34
CA LEU A 280 23.51 -4.32 33.98
C LEU A 280 22.38 -3.46 33.39
N LEU A 281 22.65 -2.74 32.31
CA LEU A 281 21.65 -2.00 31.55
C LEU A 281 20.90 -2.90 30.58
N ALA A 282 21.66 -3.59 29.74
CA ALA A 282 21.16 -4.43 28.67
C ALA A 282 22.18 -5.50 28.31
N HIS A 283 21.72 -6.54 27.62
CA HIS A 283 22.58 -7.54 27.01
C HIS A 283 22.03 -7.89 25.63
N GLY A 284 22.90 -8.33 24.74
CA GLY A 284 22.57 -8.71 23.37
C GLY A 284 23.34 -9.95 22.94
N PRO A 285 22.71 -10.88 22.20
CA PRO A 285 23.41 -11.96 21.53
C PRO A 285 24.04 -11.49 20.22
N GLY A 286 25.08 -12.18 19.77
CA GLY A 286 25.65 -11.97 18.44
C GLY A 286 26.60 -13.08 18.01
N GLU A 287 26.79 -13.19 16.70
CA GLU A 287 27.73 -14.14 16.07
C GLU A 287 29.20 -13.73 16.32
N THR A 288 29.47 -12.43 16.38
CA THR A 288 30.78 -11.87 16.74
C THR A 288 30.67 -11.02 17.99
N LEU A 289 31.80 -10.78 18.67
CA LEU A 289 31.83 -9.91 19.86
C LEU A 289 31.34 -8.49 19.54
N SER A 290 31.73 -7.93 18.39
CA SER A 290 31.28 -6.61 17.93
C SER A 290 29.79 -6.58 17.61
N ALA A 291 29.26 -7.61 16.91
CA ALA A 291 27.83 -7.69 16.63
C ALA A 291 27.00 -7.82 17.92
N ALA A 292 27.48 -8.60 18.89
CA ALA A 292 26.82 -8.74 20.19
C ALA A 292 26.84 -7.44 20.99
N GLU A 293 27.93 -6.67 20.91
CA GLU A 293 28.05 -5.34 21.52
C GLU A 293 27.08 -4.34 20.88
N GLU A 294 27.02 -4.29 19.54
CA GLU A 294 26.09 -3.43 18.80
C GLU A 294 24.62 -3.76 19.13
N GLU A 295 24.28 -5.05 19.20
CA GLU A 295 22.93 -5.47 19.55
C GLU A 295 22.59 -5.16 21.02
N ALA A 296 23.55 -5.34 21.93
CA ALA A 296 23.37 -4.93 23.33
C ALA A 296 23.11 -3.42 23.44
N ALA A 297 23.79 -2.61 22.61
CA ALA A 297 23.58 -1.16 22.53
C ALA A 297 22.18 -0.81 22.02
N ARG A 298 21.70 -1.50 20.97
CA ARG A 298 20.32 -1.36 20.46
C ARG A 298 19.28 -1.72 21.52
N VAL A 299 19.46 -2.84 22.24
CA VAL A 299 18.58 -3.22 23.35
C VAL A 299 18.58 -2.14 24.43
N ALA A 300 19.74 -1.56 24.77
CA ALA A 300 19.84 -0.47 25.74
C ALA A 300 19.07 0.77 25.27
N LEU A 301 19.26 1.20 24.02
CA LEU A 301 18.54 2.34 23.43
C LEU A 301 17.03 2.11 23.40
N ARG A 302 16.54 0.92 23.00
CA ARG A 302 15.11 0.56 23.04
C ARG A 302 14.51 0.73 24.44
N LYS A 303 15.25 0.32 25.48
CA LYS A 303 14.85 0.53 26.88
C LYS A 303 14.84 2.01 27.25
N LEU A 304 15.86 2.77 26.86
CA LEU A 304 15.97 4.21 27.16
C LEU A 304 14.88 5.05 26.50
N PHE A 305 14.47 4.68 25.29
CA PHE A 305 13.41 5.34 24.51
C PHE A 305 12.01 4.80 24.81
N GLY A 306 11.88 3.78 25.67
CA GLY A 306 10.59 3.16 25.98
C GLY A 306 9.98 2.35 24.82
N TYR A 307 10.69 2.20 23.70
CA TYR A 307 10.28 1.40 22.55
C TYR A 307 10.70 -0.07 22.72
N THR A 308 10.26 -0.69 23.82
CA THR A 308 10.52 -2.10 24.09
C THR A 308 9.39 -2.96 23.52
N GLU A 309 9.65 -4.26 23.34
CA GLU A 309 8.61 -5.23 22.97
C GLU A 309 7.55 -5.37 24.07
N ASN A 310 7.97 -5.25 25.33
CA ASN A 310 7.10 -5.34 26.52
C ASN A 310 6.34 -4.03 26.83
N ARG A 311 6.31 -3.06 25.89
CA ARG A 311 5.59 -1.80 26.08
C ARG A 311 4.08 -2.04 26.15
N LYS A 312 3.36 -1.08 26.74
CA LYS A 312 1.89 -1.09 26.68
C LYS A 312 1.46 -1.03 25.19
N PRO A 313 0.54 -1.91 24.75
CA PRO A 313 -0.03 -1.81 23.41
C PRO A 313 -0.64 -0.43 23.16
N LEU A 314 -0.64 -0.02 21.89
CA LEU A 314 -1.27 1.23 21.49
C LEU A 314 -2.77 1.18 21.80
N ASP A 315 -3.28 2.27 22.37
CA ASP A 315 -4.69 2.40 22.71
C ASP A 315 -5.49 2.91 21.49
N PHE A 316 -6.27 2.01 20.90
CA PHE A 316 -7.19 2.30 19.80
C PHE A 316 -8.64 2.47 20.28
N SER A 317 -8.87 2.56 21.59
CA SER A 317 -10.21 2.83 22.11
C SER A 317 -10.74 4.15 21.56
N PRO A 318 -12.06 4.25 21.31
CA PRO A 318 -12.65 5.54 20.99
C PRO A 318 -12.40 6.47 22.18
N LYS A 319 -11.91 7.69 21.92
CA LYS A 319 -11.92 8.73 22.94
C LYS A 319 -13.36 8.86 23.41
N GLN A 320 -13.61 8.64 24.71
CA GLN A 320 -14.90 8.97 25.28
C GLN A 320 -15.13 10.44 24.97
N GLU A 321 -16.18 10.74 24.21
CA GLU A 321 -16.70 12.09 24.08
C GLU A 321 -16.85 12.60 25.52
N GLN A 322 -16.00 13.52 25.94
CA GLN A 322 -16.24 14.23 27.18
C GLN A 322 -17.62 14.85 26.97
N PRO A 323 -18.64 14.52 27.80
CA PRO A 323 -19.93 15.15 27.65
C PRO A 323 -19.66 16.65 27.75
N GLU A 324 -19.95 17.38 26.67
CA GLU A 324 -19.89 18.83 26.64
C GLU A 324 -20.44 19.30 27.98
N THR A 325 -19.59 19.93 28.78
CA THR A 325 -19.92 20.39 30.12
C THR A 325 -21.31 21.00 30.08
N SER A 326 -22.21 20.46 30.88
CA SER A 326 -23.61 20.83 31.07
C SER A 326 -23.82 22.26 31.58
N ALA A 327 -22.87 23.16 31.35
CA ALA A 327 -22.91 24.58 31.66
C ALA A 327 -23.64 25.39 30.57
N VAL A 328 -23.61 24.96 29.30
CA VAL A 328 -24.24 25.72 28.21
C VAL A 328 -25.76 25.47 28.11
N LYS A 329 -26.25 24.29 28.51
CA LYS A 329 -27.70 23.99 28.51
C LYS A 329 -28.49 24.69 29.62
N GLN A 330 -27.84 25.22 30.67
CA GLN A 330 -28.53 25.99 31.71
C GLN A 330 -28.74 27.46 31.34
N ALA A 331 -27.92 28.04 30.45
CA ALA A 331 -28.06 29.44 30.03
C ALA A 331 -29.28 29.68 29.12
N VAL A 332 -29.71 28.66 28.35
CA VAL A 332 -30.86 28.77 27.44
C VAL A 332 -32.21 28.55 28.17
N SER A 333 -32.18 28.00 29.40
CA SER A 333 -33.40 27.80 30.21
C SER A 333 -33.77 28.99 31.10
N ARG A 334 -32.97 30.07 31.09
CA ARG A 334 -33.18 31.29 31.91
C ARG A 334 -33.24 32.58 31.08
N GLY A 335 -33.51 32.46 29.78
CA GLY A 335 -33.76 33.59 28.88
C GLY A 335 -35.24 33.84 28.67
#